data_AF-A0AAU1FRW1-F1
#
_entry.id   AF-A0AAU1FRW1-F1
#
_cell.length_a   1.000
_cell.length_b   1.000
_cell.length_c   1.000
_cell.angle_alpha   90.00
_cell.angle_beta   90.00
_cell.angle_gamma   90.00
#
_symmetry.space_group_name_H-M   'P 1'
#
loop_
_entity.id
_entity.type
_entity.pdbx_description
1 polymer ?
#
loop_
_entity_poly.entity_id
_entity_poly.type
_entity_poly.pdbx_seq_one_letter_code
_entity_poly.pdbx_strand_id
1 'polypeptide(L)'
;MAGPLLVIVDGANVVGSVPDGWWRDRRGAAERLRDRLARDGLPGRSSPVELVLVVEGAAKGVESVPGVRVVAAPRSGDDKIVELVASAGDRSVLVITADRELRGRVGELGAEVTGPRAARGDV
;
A
#
# COMPACT_ATOMS: atom_id res chain seq x y z
N MET A 1 -9.30 -7.38 -21.97
CA MET A 1 -9.55 -6.12 -21.24
C MET A 1 -8.56 -6.04 -20.11
N ALA A 2 -7.82 -4.94 -19.97
CA ALA A 2 -6.94 -4.76 -18.82
C ALA A 2 -7.79 -4.85 -17.53
N GLY A 3 -7.32 -5.62 -16.55
CA GLY A 3 -7.97 -5.71 -15.24
C GLY A 3 -8.01 -4.35 -14.53
N PRO A 4 -8.74 -4.24 -13.40
CA PRO A 4 -8.70 -3.02 -12.59
C PRO A 4 -7.26 -2.68 -12.19
N LEU A 5 -6.97 -1.39 -12.04
CA LEU A 5 -5.68 -0.89 -11.57
C LEU A 5 -5.34 -1.54 -10.22
N LEU A 6 -4.17 -2.16 -10.13
CA LEU A 6 -3.65 -2.71 -8.88
C LEU A 6 -2.92 -1.60 -8.12
N VAL A 7 -3.37 -1.30 -6.90
CA VAL A 7 -2.74 -0.31 -6.03
C VAL A 7 -2.10 -1.02 -4.86
N ILE A 8 -0.78 -0.92 -4.74
CA ILE A 8 0.00 -1.52 -3.66
C ILE A 8 0.44 -0.42 -2.71
N VAL A 9 -0.02 -0.48 -1.47
CA VAL A 9 0.25 0.51 -0.43
C VAL A 9 1.34 -0.03 0.50
N ASP A 10 2.43 0.71 0.62
CA ASP A 10 3.44 0.48 1.63
C ASP A 10 2.91 0.94 2.99
N GLY A 11 2.42 0.00 3.79
CA GLY A 11 1.78 0.31 5.06
C GLY A 11 2.72 0.94 6.07
N ALA A 12 3.98 0.50 6.13
CA ALA A 12 4.96 1.04 7.06
C ALA A 12 5.36 2.47 6.68
N ASN A 13 5.58 2.73 5.40
CA ASN A 13 5.90 4.07 4.92
C ASN A 13 4.73 5.06 5.07
N VAL A 14 3.50 4.63 4.75
CA VAL A 14 2.32 5.48 4.87
C VAL A 14 2.02 5.82 6.33
N VAL A 15 1.99 4.82 7.21
CA VAL A 15 1.81 5.04 8.66
C VAL A 15 2.95 5.90 9.22
N GLY A 16 4.20 5.60 8.83
CA GLY A 16 5.39 6.34 9.25
C GLY A 16 5.41 7.82 8.83
N SER A 17 4.64 8.18 7.80
CA SER A 17 4.53 9.55 7.31
C SER A 17 3.65 10.47 8.16
N VAL A 18 3.01 9.94 9.21
CA VAL A 18 2.08 10.67 10.08
C VAL A 18 2.68 10.83 11.49
N PRO A 19 2.72 12.05 12.07
CA PRO A 19 3.17 12.27 13.44
C PRO A 19 2.05 12.01 14.47
N ASP A 20 1.34 10.88 14.37
CA ASP A 20 0.19 10.52 15.23
C ASP A 20 0.56 9.60 16.40
N GLY A 21 1.85 9.32 16.60
CA GLY A 21 2.33 8.40 17.64
C GLY A 21 2.19 6.92 17.29
N TRP A 22 2.02 6.56 16.01
CA TRP A 22 1.95 5.18 15.50
C TRP A 22 2.98 4.20 16.08
N TRP A 23 4.16 4.68 16.48
CA TRP A 23 5.22 3.84 17.05
C TRP A 23 4.78 3.09 18.32
N ARG A 24 3.78 3.61 19.06
CA ARG A 24 3.21 2.97 20.25
C ARG A 24 2.31 1.78 19.92
N ASP A 25 1.65 1.82 18.78
CA ASP A 25 0.68 0.81 18.33
C ASP A 25 0.72 0.72 16.80
N ARG A 26 1.72 -0.01 16.31
CA ARG A 26 1.95 -0.17 14.86
C ARG A 26 0.80 -0.94 14.19
N ARG A 27 0.24 -1.94 14.88
CA ARG A 27 -0.86 -2.76 14.37
C ARG A 27 -2.12 -1.92 14.24
N GLY A 28 -2.54 -1.22 15.29
CA GLY A 28 -3.73 -0.39 15.23
C GLY A 28 -3.58 0.76 14.24
N ALA A 29 -2.37 1.31 14.05
CA ALA A 29 -2.14 2.30 13.00
C ALA A 29 -2.36 1.73 11.58
N ALA A 30 -1.88 0.52 11.31
CA ALA A 30 -2.12 -0.17 10.05
C ALA A 30 -3.60 -0.57 9.86
N GLU A 31 -4.30 -0.99 10.92
CA GLU A 31 -5.75 -1.26 10.89
C GLU A 31 -6.56 0.01 10.55
N ARG A 32 -6.23 1.15 11.17
CA ARG A 32 -6.86 2.44 10.84
C ARG A 32 -6.62 2.85 9.39
N LEU A 33 -5.42 2.62 8.84
CA LEU A 33 -5.13 2.86 7.44
C LEU A 33 -5.97 1.95 6.53
N ARG A 34 -6.00 0.64 6.81
CA ARG A 34 -6.81 -0.34 6.08
C ARG A 34 -8.29 0.07 6.06
N ASP A 35 -8.85 0.41 7.21
CA ASP A 35 -10.28 0.71 7.35
C ASP A 35 -10.66 2.00 6.62
N ARG A 36 -9.77 2.99 6.59
CA ARG A 36 -9.94 4.19 5.76
C ARG A 36 -9.95 3.86 4.28
N LEU A 37 -8.97 3.10 3.80
CA LEU A 37 -8.88 2.67 2.41
C LEU A 37 -10.12 1.85 1.98
N ALA A 38 -10.63 0.99 2.86
CA ALA A 38 -11.82 0.20 2.60
C ALA A 38 -13.10 1.06 2.53
N ARG A 39 -13.19 2.10 3.36
CA ARG A 39 -14.35 3.00 3.43
C ARG A 39 -14.36 4.00 2.26
N ASP A 40 -13.21 4.62 2.00
CA ASP A 40 -13.11 5.81 1.16
C ASP A 40 -12.51 5.50 -0.22
N GLY A 41 -12.00 4.28 -0.42
CA GLY A 41 -11.23 3.90 -1.61
C GLY A 41 -9.88 4.62 -1.66
N LEU A 42 -9.37 4.84 -2.87
CA LEU A 42 -8.19 5.69 -3.08
C LEU A 42 -8.65 7.13 -3.39
N PRO A 43 -8.35 8.12 -2.53
CA PRO A 43 -8.65 9.52 -2.77
C PRO A 43 -8.23 9.99 -4.16
N GLY A 44 -9.10 10.73 -4.84
CA GLY A 44 -8.84 11.28 -6.18
C GLY A 44 -8.94 10.27 -7.32
N ARG A 45 -9.37 9.02 -7.06
CA ARG A 45 -9.67 8.03 -8.11
C ARG A 45 -11.12 7.59 -8.07
N SER A 46 -11.81 7.76 -9.20
CA SER A 46 -13.21 7.37 -9.40
C SER A 46 -13.39 5.99 -10.04
N SER A 47 -12.35 5.42 -10.63
CA SER A 47 -12.39 4.08 -11.23
C SER A 47 -12.19 2.97 -10.18
N PRO A 48 -12.77 1.78 -10.37
CA PRO A 48 -12.52 0.63 -9.52
C PRO A 48 -11.03 0.27 -9.46
N VAL A 49 -10.50 0.12 -8.25
CA VAL A 49 -9.11 -0.28 -7.99
C VAL A 49 -9.08 -1.55 -7.14
N GLU A 50 -8.08 -2.40 -7.34
CA GLU A 50 -7.75 -3.48 -6.42
C GLU A 50 -6.72 -2.95 -5.40
N LEU A 51 -7.09 -2.84 -4.12
CA LEU A 51 -6.22 -2.32 -3.08
C LEU A 51 -5.50 -3.47 -2.34
N VAL A 52 -4.17 -3.35 -2.27
CA VAL A 52 -3.31 -4.25 -1.51
C VAL A 52 -2.50 -3.45 -0.50
N LEU A 53 -2.69 -3.71 0.79
CA LEU A 53 -1.90 -3.12 1.86
C LEU A 53 -0.80 -4.11 2.29
N VAL A 54 0.47 -3.71 2.13
CA VAL A 54 1.61 -4.50 2.60
C VAL A 54 1.97 -4.07 4.02
N VAL A 55 2.01 -5.04 4.94
CA VAL A 55 2.35 -4.82 6.35
C VAL A 55 3.57 -5.65 6.74
N GLU A 56 4.35 -5.17 7.70
CA GLU A 56 5.55 -5.85 8.19
C GLU A 56 5.74 -5.72 9.71
N GLY A 57 6.72 -6.43 10.26
CA GLY A 57 7.09 -6.34 11.68
C GLY A 57 5.90 -6.52 12.63
N ALA A 58 5.74 -5.57 13.56
CA ALA A 58 4.68 -5.60 14.58
C ALA A 58 3.26 -5.37 14.04
N ALA A 59 3.10 -4.99 12.77
CA ALA A 59 1.80 -4.93 12.10
C ALA A 59 1.43 -6.28 11.42
N LYS A 60 2.29 -7.31 11.50
CA LYS A 60 1.89 -8.67 11.11
C LYS A 60 0.71 -9.12 11.98
N GLY A 61 -0.40 -9.50 11.35
CA GLY A 61 -1.66 -9.86 12.02
C GLY A 61 -2.82 -8.88 11.75
N VAL A 62 -2.60 -7.82 10.97
CA VAL A 62 -3.71 -7.07 10.37
C VAL A 62 -4.39 -7.96 9.34
N GLU A 63 -5.69 -8.19 9.54
CA GLU A 63 -6.51 -9.01 8.64
C GLU A 63 -7.03 -8.22 7.45
N SER A 64 -7.34 -8.92 6.35
CA SER A 64 -8.02 -8.33 5.20
C SER A 64 -9.47 -7.98 5.52
N VAL A 65 -10.03 -7.02 4.79
CA VAL A 65 -11.45 -6.65 4.86
C VAL A 65 -12.01 -6.50 3.44
N PRO A 66 -13.34 -6.56 3.23
CA PRO A 66 -13.91 -6.25 1.92
C PRO A 66 -13.38 -4.92 1.38
N GLY A 67 -12.86 -4.93 0.15
CA GLY A 67 -12.27 -3.76 -0.51
C GLY A 67 -10.76 -3.58 -0.30
N VAL A 68 -10.12 -4.21 0.69
CA VAL A 68 -8.67 -4.12 0.93
C VAL A 68 -8.07 -5.47 1.30
N ARG A 69 -7.20 -5.98 0.43
CA ARG A 69 -6.40 -7.17 0.70
C ARG A 69 -5.15 -6.79 1.47
N VAL A 70 -4.89 -7.46 2.59
CA VAL A 70 -3.68 -7.26 3.40
C VAL A 70 -2.69 -8.38 3.12
N VAL A 71 -1.42 -8.02 2.92
CA VAL A 71 -0.31 -8.95 2.70
C VAL A 71 0.76 -8.69 3.74
N ALA A 72 1.01 -9.68 4.60
CA ALA A 72 2.12 -9.63 5.54
C ALA A 72 3.44 -10.00 4.85
N ALA A 73 4.40 -9.08 4.86
CA ALA A 73 5.75 -9.33 4.38
C ALA A 73 6.53 -10.16 5.42
N PRO A 74 7.07 -11.34 5.07
CA PRO A 74 7.76 -12.20 6.02
C PRO A 74 9.05 -11.56 6.56
N ARG A 75 9.73 -10.75 5.74
CA ARG A 75 11.01 -10.12 6.09
C ARG A 75 11.00 -8.60 5.91
N SER A 76 10.82 -8.14 4.66
CA SER A 76 10.85 -6.74 4.27
C SER A 76 9.61 -6.40 3.44
N GLY A 77 8.95 -5.30 3.80
CA GLY A 77 7.85 -4.72 3.02
C GLY A 77 8.25 -4.46 1.57
N ASP A 78 9.40 -3.83 1.36
CA ASP A 78 9.93 -3.46 0.04
C ASP A 78 10.10 -4.66 -0.88
N ASP A 79 10.73 -5.72 -0.38
CA ASP A 79 10.92 -6.96 -1.16
C ASP A 79 9.57 -7.57 -1.53
N LYS A 80 8.60 -7.52 -0.61
CA LYS A 80 7.26 -8.05 -0.88
C LYS A 80 6.51 -7.20 -1.90
N ILE A 81 6.68 -5.88 -1.87
CA ILE A 81 6.09 -4.97 -2.87
C ILE A 81 6.69 -5.27 -4.24
N VAL A 82 8.02 -5.40 -4.36
CA VAL A 82 8.68 -5.76 -5.62
C VAL A 82 8.18 -7.11 -6.15
N GLU A 83 8.05 -8.11 -5.29
CA GLU A 83 7.49 -9.43 -5.66
C GLU A 83 6.05 -9.32 -6.21
N LEU A 84 5.20 -8.52 -5.55
CA LEU A 84 3.82 -8.30 -5.97
C LEU A 84 3.72 -7.55 -7.30
N VAL A 85 4.58 -6.55 -7.53
CA VAL A 85 4.67 -5.84 -8.81
C VAL A 85 5.11 -6.79 -9.93
N ALA A 86 6.18 -7.56 -9.72
CA ALA A 86 6.66 -8.53 -10.69
C ALA A 86 5.62 -9.61 -11.04
N SER A 87 4.78 -9.98 -10.06
CA SER A 87 3.70 -10.95 -10.22
C SER A 87 2.41 -10.36 -10.81
N ALA A 88 2.37 -9.06 -11.09
CA ALA A 88 1.16 -8.39 -11.55
C ALA A 88 0.83 -8.67 -13.03
N GLY A 89 1.78 -9.17 -13.81
CA GLY A 89 1.65 -9.41 -15.26
C GLY A 89 1.41 -8.10 -16.01
N ASP A 90 0.52 -8.14 -17.01
CA ASP A 90 0.19 -6.97 -17.86
C ASP A 90 -0.74 -5.94 -17.18
N ARG A 91 -0.99 -6.06 -15.87
CA ARG A 91 -1.84 -5.11 -15.14
C ARG A 91 -1.09 -3.79 -14.95
N SER A 92 -1.80 -2.68 -15.07
CA SER A 92 -1.31 -1.40 -14.57
C SER A 92 -1.16 -1.49 -13.05
N VAL A 93 -0.02 -1.05 -12.53
CA VAL A 93 0.30 -1.06 -11.10
C VAL A 93 0.67 0.34 -10.64
N LEU A 94 0.10 0.74 -9.50
CA LEU A 94 0.47 1.95 -8.76
C LEU A 94 1.00 1.56 -7.39
N VAL A 95 2.21 1.98 -7.05
CA VAL A 95 2.79 1.82 -5.72
C VAL A 95 2.69 3.13 -4.95
N ILE A 96 2.21 3.07 -3.70
CA ILE A 96 2.18 4.21 -2.78
C ILE A 96 3.31 4.07 -1.78
N THR A 97 4.37 4.86 -1.96
CA THR A 97 5.52 4.94 -1.06
C THR A 97 6.27 6.27 -1.26
N ALA A 98 6.94 6.75 -0.22
CA ALA A 98 7.92 7.83 -0.31
C ALA A 98 9.37 7.32 -0.44
N ASP A 99 9.59 6.01 -0.36
CA ASP A 99 10.93 5.43 -0.44
C ASP A 99 11.50 5.56 -1.86
N ARG A 100 12.70 6.15 -1.97
CA ARG A 100 13.35 6.43 -3.26
C ARG A 100 13.98 5.19 -3.88
N GLU A 101 14.50 4.29 -3.07
CA GLU A 101 15.10 3.05 -3.54
C GLU A 101 14.02 2.13 -4.08
N LEU A 102 12.95 1.93 -3.29
CA LEU A 102 11.81 1.12 -3.70
C LEU A 102 11.17 1.70 -4.98
N ARG A 103 11.03 3.03 -5.07
CA ARG A 103 10.53 3.69 -6.28
C ARG A 103 11.35 3.33 -7.52
N GLY A 104 12.67 3.29 -7.42
CA GLY A 104 13.54 2.88 -8.53
C GLY A 104 13.25 1.43 -8.93
N ARG A 105 13.30 0.52 -7.95
CA ARG A 105 13.12 -0.93 -8.15
C ARG A 105 11.77 -1.28 -8.79
N VAL A 106 10.68 -0.68 -8.35
CA VAL A 106 9.34 -0.96 -8.93
C VAL A 106 9.11 -0.25 -10.26
N GLY A 107 9.75 0.90 -10.47
CA GLY A 107 9.71 1.63 -11.74
C GLY A 107 10.38 0.85 -12.87
N GLU A 108 11.48 0.14 -12.59
CA GLU A 108 12.12 -0.79 -13.54
C GLU A 108 11.19 -1.93 -13.99
N LEU A 109 10.20 -2.27 -13.15
CA LEU A 109 9.17 -3.26 -13.46
C LEU A 109 7.92 -2.64 -14.11
N GLY A 110 7.94 -1.35 -14.44
CA GLY A 110 6.84 -0.64 -15.11
C GLY A 110 5.73 -0.13 -14.20
N ALA A 111 5.92 -0.14 -12.88
CA ALA A 111 4.92 0.43 -11.95
C ALA A 111 5.00 1.95 -11.90
N GLU A 112 3.84 2.61 -11.83
CA GLU A 112 3.73 4.00 -11.43
C GLU A 112 3.93 4.14 -9.92
N VAL A 113 4.44 5.29 -9.46
CA VAL A 113 4.68 5.54 -8.02
C VAL A 113 4.14 6.90 -7.60
N THR A 114 3.45 6.94 -6.46
CA THR A 114 3.00 8.19 -5.82
C THR A 114 3.28 8.17 -4.31
N GLY A 115 3.23 9.35 -3.69
CA GLY A 115 3.58 9.51 -2.29
C GLY A 115 2.45 9.17 -1.31
N PRO A 116 2.76 9.01 0.00
CA PRO A 116 1.81 8.62 1.06
C PRO A 116 0.57 9.49 1.23
N ARG A 117 0.56 10.72 0.70
CA ARG A 117 -0.63 11.58 0.73
C ARG A 117 -1.78 10.98 -0.08
N ALA A 118 -1.48 10.26 -1.16
CA ALA A 118 -2.48 9.63 -2.01
C ALA A 118 -3.35 8.60 -1.27
N ALA A 119 -2.81 7.90 -0.26
CA ALA A 119 -3.56 6.93 0.54
C ALA A 119 -4.35 7.56 1.70
N ARG A 120 -4.16 8.85 2.00
CA ARG A 120 -4.74 9.52 3.17
C ARG A 120 -5.82 10.53 2.82
N GLY A 121 -5.73 11.12 1.62
CA GLY A 121 -6.51 12.31 1.24
C GLY A 121 -5.88 13.57 1.85
N ASP A 122 -6.00 14.71 1.17
CA ASP A 122 -5.65 15.99 1.78
C ASP A 122 -6.64 16.27 2.93
N VAL A 123 -6.09 16.66 4.09
CA VAL A 123 -6.86 17.23 5.21
C VAL A 123 -6.68 18.74 5.16
#